data_AF-A0A2I9DFU3-F1
#
_entry.id   AF-A0A2I9DFU3-F1
#
_cell.length_a   1.000
_cell.length_b   1.000
_cell.length_c   1.000
_cell.angle_alpha   90.00
_cell.angle_beta   90.00
_cell.angle_gamma   90.00
#
_symmetry.space_group_name_H-M   'P 1'
#
loop_
_entity.id
_entity.type
_entity.pdbx_description
1 polymer ?
#
loop_
_entity_poly.entity_id
_entity_poly.type
_entity_poly.pdbx_seq_one_letter_code
_entity_poly.pdbx_strand_id
1 'polypeptide(L)'
;MQKPVLPLLVLTLTAALSSCGGGGPTTPNPAPTPDPAPAPSSGTTLTRAQIAGCPNVSGSSDVSASACLKGTVVGQTLGGAACKFTVRDGGSYDYAGGKLTVSHTNSPSGFNFFAYNRDIDYLLWSTDGSGHHSEVKYNENGQHKMQIDVSSGGVSETCVAQL
;
A
#
# COMPACT_ATOMS: atom_id res chain seq x y z
N MET A 1 -9.59 -40.46 36.43
CA MET A 1 -10.92 -40.93 35.99
C MET A 1 -11.17 -40.39 34.58
N GLN A 2 -11.74 -41.26 33.74
CA GLN A 2 -12.35 -41.03 32.40
C GLN A 2 -11.51 -40.63 31.18
N LYS A 3 -11.67 -41.49 30.16
CA LYS A 3 -11.07 -41.57 28.82
C LYS A 3 -11.75 -40.66 27.80
N PRO A 4 -11.09 -40.33 26.68
CA PRO A 4 -11.74 -39.80 25.49
C PRO A 4 -12.23 -40.96 24.59
N VAL A 5 -13.50 -40.92 24.16
CA VAL A 5 -14.03 -41.74 23.06
C VAL A 5 -15.23 -41.02 22.46
N LEU A 6 -15.25 -40.76 21.15
CA LEU A 6 -16.41 -40.92 20.26
C LEU A 6 -16.02 -40.55 18.79
N PRO A 7 -16.77 -40.97 17.76
CA PRO A 7 -16.40 -42.16 16.99
C PRO A 7 -16.27 -41.92 15.47
N LEU A 8 -15.64 -42.90 14.83
CA LEU A 8 -15.69 -43.23 13.41
C LEU A 8 -17.17 -43.37 12.95
N LEU A 9 -17.52 -42.74 11.83
CA LEU A 9 -18.64 -43.21 11.00
C LEU A 9 -18.22 -43.24 9.53
N VAL A 10 -18.64 -44.31 8.89
CA VAL A 10 -18.14 -44.89 7.64
C VAL A 10 -19.30 -44.96 6.63
N LEU A 11 -18.94 -45.04 5.34
CA LEU A 11 -19.74 -45.46 4.17
C LEU A 11 -20.64 -44.37 3.55
N THR A 12 -20.53 -44.07 2.26
CA THR A 12 -21.02 -44.99 1.21
C THR A 12 -20.34 -44.77 -0.15
N LEU A 13 -20.18 -45.89 -0.83
CA LEU A 13 -19.54 -46.14 -2.12
C LEU A 13 -20.65 -46.37 -3.16
N THR A 14 -20.65 -45.65 -4.28
CA THR A 14 -21.42 -46.06 -5.47
C THR A 14 -20.74 -45.65 -6.78
N ALA A 15 -20.56 -46.66 -7.63
CA ALA A 15 -19.87 -46.69 -8.91
C ALA A 15 -20.67 -45.99 -10.04
N ALA A 16 -20.01 -45.21 -10.91
CA ALA A 16 -19.55 -45.54 -12.28
C ALA A 16 -20.52 -45.13 -13.40
N LEU A 17 -20.03 -44.37 -14.39
CA LEU A 17 -20.42 -44.42 -15.80
C LEU A 17 -19.42 -43.64 -16.69
N SER A 18 -18.76 -44.41 -17.57
CA SER A 18 -18.22 -44.11 -18.90
C SER A 18 -18.36 -42.69 -19.49
N SER A 19 -17.27 -42.14 -20.05
CA SER A 19 -17.14 -42.02 -21.52
C SER A 19 -15.71 -41.68 -21.94
N CYS A 20 -15.33 -42.27 -23.08
CA CYS A 20 -14.12 -42.04 -23.84
C CYS A 20 -14.25 -40.73 -24.61
N GLY A 21 -13.24 -39.86 -24.61
CA GLY A 21 -13.29 -38.61 -25.36
C GLY A 21 -11.94 -37.91 -25.50
N GLY A 22 -11.23 -38.22 -26.58
CA GLY A 22 -10.41 -37.25 -27.31
C GLY A 22 -9.15 -36.74 -26.62
N GLY A 23 -8.04 -37.47 -26.80
CA GLY A 23 -6.70 -36.88 -26.74
C GLY A 23 -6.50 -35.93 -27.92
N GLY A 24 -6.71 -34.64 -27.70
CA GLY A 24 -6.16 -33.57 -28.53
C GLY A 24 -4.92 -33.00 -27.84
N PRO A 25 -3.86 -32.61 -28.58
CA PRO A 25 -2.72 -31.94 -27.97
C PRO A 25 -3.17 -30.57 -27.45
N THR A 26 -3.27 -30.43 -26.12
CA THR A 26 -3.41 -29.13 -25.48
C THR A 26 -2.06 -28.44 -25.52
N THR A 27 -1.89 -27.55 -26.49
CA THR A 27 -0.81 -26.56 -26.48
C THR A 27 -0.85 -25.84 -25.13
N PRO A 28 0.26 -25.76 -24.37
CA PRO A 28 0.29 -25.01 -23.13
C PRO A 28 -0.15 -23.57 -23.40
N ASN A 29 -1.25 -23.14 -22.78
CA ASN A 29 -1.63 -21.73 -22.78
C ASN A 29 -0.47 -20.97 -22.12
N PRO A 30 0.18 -20.00 -22.80
CA PRO A 30 1.20 -19.20 -22.17
C PRO A 30 0.63 -18.56 -20.91
N ALA A 31 1.36 -18.65 -19.80
CA ALA A 31 1.00 -17.92 -18.60
C ALA A 31 0.82 -16.44 -18.96
N PRO A 32 -0.23 -15.77 -18.48
CA PRO A 32 -0.40 -14.34 -18.73
C PRO A 32 0.87 -13.63 -18.26
N THR A 33 1.53 -12.94 -19.19
CA THR A 33 2.65 -12.06 -18.90
C THR A 33 2.20 -11.11 -17.79
N PRO A 34 2.92 -11.02 -16.66
CA PRO A 34 2.63 -10.03 -15.64
C PRO A 34 2.54 -8.66 -16.30
N ASP A 35 1.45 -7.95 -16.04
CA ASP A 35 1.26 -6.59 -16.54
C ASP A 35 2.49 -5.77 -16.09
N PRO A 36 3.15 -5.03 -16.99
CA PRO A 36 4.29 -4.21 -16.62
C PRO A 36 3.89 -3.30 -15.46
N ALA A 37 4.66 -3.32 -14.38
CA ALA A 37 4.48 -2.37 -13.28
C ALA A 37 4.43 -0.95 -13.89
N PRO A 38 3.39 -0.15 -13.59
CA PRO A 38 3.27 1.19 -14.16
C PRO A 38 4.55 1.98 -13.95
N ALA A 39 5.06 2.58 -15.02
CA ALA A 39 6.21 3.46 -14.94
C ALA A 39 5.93 4.57 -13.91
N PRO A 40 6.89 4.91 -13.02
CA PRO A 40 6.69 5.98 -12.06
C PRO A 40 6.34 7.26 -12.80
N SER A 41 5.13 7.76 -12.53
CA SER A 41 4.67 9.08 -12.96
C SER A 41 5.76 10.12 -12.65
N SER A 42 6.03 11.00 -13.61
CA SER A 42 6.90 12.17 -13.46
C SER A 42 6.27 13.16 -12.48
N GLY A 43 6.18 12.78 -11.21
CA GLY A 43 5.69 13.63 -10.13
C GLY A 43 6.69 14.74 -9.86
N THR A 44 6.21 15.97 -9.75
CA THR A 44 6.97 17.09 -9.18
C THR A 44 7.51 16.68 -7.81
N THR A 45 8.74 17.04 -7.47
CA THR A 45 9.26 16.85 -6.11
C THR A 45 8.35 17.55 -5.12
N LEU A 46 7.83 16.82 -4.13
CA LEU A 46 7.07 17.40 -3.03
C LEU A 46 8.05 18.24 -2.19
N THR A 47 7.67 19.48 -1.87
CA THR A 47 8.51 20.42 -1.14
C THR A 47 7.84 20.87 0.15
N ARG A 48 8.62 21.40 1.09
CA ARG A 48 8.07 22.06 2.28
C ARG A 48 7.08 23.19 1.94
N ALA A 49 7.38 24.01 0.94
CA ALA A 49 6.51 25.10 0.52
C ALA A 49 5.14 24.59 0.03
N GLN A 50 5.12 23.44 -0.65
CA GLN A 50 3.88 22.80 -1.08
C GLN A 50 3.06 22.30 0.12
N ILE A 51 3.69 21.67 1.12
CA ILE A 51 3.01 21.26 2.35
C ILE A 51 2.46 22.47 3.12
N ALA A 52 3.24 23.54 3.25
CA ALA A 52 2.79 24.78 3.88
C ALA A 52 1.57 25.41 3.18
N GLY A 53 1.42 25.14 1.88
CA GLY A 53 0.28 25.55 1.06
C GLY A 53 -0.97 24.68 1.22
N CYS A 54 -0.89 23.52 1.89
CA CYS A 54 -2.05 22.67 2.13
C CYS A 54 -3.11 23.40 2.98
N PRO A 55 -4.41 23.13 2.75
CA PRO A 55 -5.47 23.65 3.59
C PRO A 55 -5.40 23.05 5.00
N ASN A 56 -5.73 23.84 6.03
CA ASN A 56 -5.91 23.31 7.38
C ASN A 56 -7.11 22.35 7.39
N VAL A 57 -6.89 21.12 7.82
CA VAL A 57 -7.89 20.06 7.92
C VAL A 57 -7.68 19.33 9.24
N SER A 58 -8.69 19.31 10.11
CA SER A 58 -8.65 18.63 11.41
C SER A 58 -9.09 17.17 11.33
N GLY A 59 -8.70 16.46 10.27
CA GLY A 59 -9.16 15.11 9.93
C GLY A 59 -10.21 15.10 8.81
N SER A 60 -9.96 14.30 7.77
CA SER A 60 -10.88 14.04 6.67
C SER A 60 -10.61 12.67 6.06
N SER A 61 -11.65 11.95 5.65
CA SER A 61 -11.54 10.74 4.83
C SER A 61 -11.72 11.00 3.33
N ASP A 62 -12.03 12.24 2.94
CA ASP A 62 -12.11 12.63 1.54
C ASP A 62 -10.70 12.71 0.93
N VAL A 63 -10.46 11.91 -0.10
CA VAL A 63 -9.18 11.83 -0.82
C VAL A 63 -8.77 13.15 -1.48
N SER A 64 -9.73 14.04 -1.75
CA SER A 64 -9.44 15.38 -2.28
C SER A 64 -8.78 16.29 -1.22
N ALA A 65 -8.97 16.01 0.08
CA ALA A 65 -8.35 16.77 1.16
C ALA A 65 -6.82 16.66 1.15
N SER A 66 -6.27 15.52 0.70
CA SER A 66 -4.83 15.29 0.58
C SER A 66 -4.25 15.60 -0.79
N ALA A 67 -5.01 16.22 -1.71
CA ALA A 67 -4.56 16.49 -3.07
C ALA A 67 -3.27 17.34 -3.14
N CYS A 68 -3.04 18.19 -2.13
CA CYS A 68 -1.81 18.98 -2.02
C CYS A 68 -0.54 18.14 -1.79
N LEU A 69 -0.66 16.87 -1.40
CA LEU A 69 0.48 15.96 -1.22
C LEU A 69 0.98 15.33 -2.52
N LYS A 70 0.26 15.50 -3.64
CA LYS A 70 0.66 14.94 -4.92
C LYS A 70 2.09 15.34 -5.28
N GLY A 71 2.93 14.34 -5.53
CA GLY A 71 4.34 14.56 -5.80
C GLY A 71 5.19 13.41 -5.30
N THR A 72 6.50 13.59 -5.42
CA THR A 72 7.49 12.57 -5.06
C THR A 72 8.42 13.09 -3.99
N VAL A 73 8.67 12.25 -2.98
CA VAL A 73 9.68 12.42 -1.96
C VAL A 73 10.75 11.35 -2.13
N VAL A 74 12.01 11.77 -2.03
CA VAL A 74 13.18 10.88 -2.01
C VAL A 74 13.86 11.03 -0.66
N GLY A 75 14.16 9.90 -0.04
CA GLY A 75 14.76 9.86 1.29
C GLY A 75 15.68 8.66 1.45
N GLN A 76 15.91 8.29 2.71
CA GLN A 76 16.64 7.10 3.09
C GLN A 76 15.82 6.26 4.06
N THR A 77 15.91 4.94 3.92
CA THR A 77 15.35 4.02 4.91
C THR A 77 16.20 4.03 6.17
N LEU A 78 15.68 3.51 7.28
CA LEU A 78 16.48 3.36 8.51
C LEU A 78 17.71 2.46 8.33
N GLY A 79 17.71 1.60 7.30
CA GLY A 79 18.85 0.79 6.90
C GLY A 79 19.85 1.52 5.97
N GLY A 80 19.61 2.79 5.66
CA GLY A 80 20.46 3.62 4.80
C GLY A 80 20.25 3.44 3.28
N ALA A 81 19.34 2.56 2.85
CA ALA A 81 18.99 2.42 1.45
C ALA A 81 18.23 3.65 0.96
N ALA A 82 18.40 4.05 -0.30
CA ALA A 82 17.55 5.08 -0.89
C ALA A 82 16.09 4.61 -0.93
N CYS A 83 15.15 5.51 -0.66
CA CYS A 83 13.73 5.25 -0.81
C CYS A 83 13.05 6.38 -1.58
N LYS A 84 11.98 6.04 -2.29
CA LYS A 84 11.16 6.96 -3.06
C LYS A 84 9.69 6.69 -2.75
N PHE A 85 8.97 7.74 -2.38
CA PHE A 85 7.53 7.71 -2.14
C PHE A 85 6.85 8.69 -3.07
N THR A 86 5.85 8.25 -3.82
CA THR A 86 5.11 9.09 -4.77
C THR A 86 3.63 9.03 -4.47
N VAL A 87 3.05 10.16 -4.07
CA VAL A 87 1.59 10.31 -3.97
C VAL A 87 1.07 10.69 -5.36
N ARG A 88 0.21 9.83 -5.90
CA ARG A 88 -0.48 9.99 -7.19
C ARG A 88 -1.83 10.68 -6.98
N ASP A 89 -2.54 10.90 -8.09
CA ASP A 89 -3.92 11.39 -8.06
C ASP A 89 -4.84 10.44 -7.27
N GLY A 90 -5.86 11.02 -6.63
CA GLY A 90 -6.86 10.27 -5.85
C GLY A 90 -6.32 9.62 -4.58
N GLY A 91 -5.17 10.06 -4.05
CA GLY A 91 -4.56 9.49 -2.84
C GLY A 91 -3.96 8.10 -3.03
N SER A 92 -3.81 7.64 -4.28
CA SER A 92 -3.03 6.45 -4.59
C SER A 92 -1.54 6.74 -4.39
N TYR A 93 -0.71 5.71 -4.19
CA TYR A 93 0.72 5.92 -4.02
C TYR A 93 1.57 4.80 -4.61
N ASP A 94 2.85 5.12 -4.83
CA ASP A 94 3.91 4.15 -5.10
C ASP A 94 5.05 4.35 -4.11
N TYR A 95 5.55 3.25 -3.56
CA TYR A 95 6.70 3.21 -2.68
C TYR A 95 7.76 2.28 -3.25
N ALA A 96 9.01 2.72 -3.26
CA ALA A 96 10.17 1.89 -3.57
C ALA A 96 11.26 2.15 -2.52
N GLY A 97 11.58 1.15 -1.72
CA GLY A 97 12.62 1.16 -0.71
C GLY A 97 13.59 0.00 -0.86
N GLY A 98 14.36 -0.29 0.20
CA GLY A 98 15.39 -1.33 0.16
C GLY A 98 14.81 -2.74 0.31
N LYS A 99 13.72 -2.88 1.07
CA LYS A 99 13.05 -4.16 1.34
C LYS A 99 11.69 -4.27 0.69
N LEU A 100 11.07 -3.13 0.38
CA LEU A 100 9.69 -3.09 -0.03
C LEU A 100 9.51 -2.29 -1.31
N THR A 101 8.70 -2.81 -2.22
CA THR A 101 8.17 -2.07 -3.37
C THR A 101 6.67 -2.30 -3.42
N VAL A 102 5.89 -1.23 -3.34
CA VAL A 102 4.42 -1.27 -3.25
C VAL A 102 3.85 -0.27 -4.23
N SER A 103 2.81 -0.67 -4.95
CA SER A 103 1.90 0.26 -5.64
C SER A 103 0.52 0.05 -5.06
N HIS A 104 -0.04 1.10 -4.48
CA HIS A 104 -1.37 1.08 -3.90
C HIS A 104 -2.28 1.99 -4.73
N THR A 105 -3.40 1.43 -5.17
CA THR A 105 -4.49 2.21 -5.77
C THR A 105 -5.57 2.38 -4.73
N ASN A 106 -5.88 3.63 -4.42
CA ASN A 106 -6.90 3.97 -3.45
C ASN A 106 -8.27 3.48 -3.91
N SER A 107 -9.07 2.98 -2.97
CA SER A 107 -10.43 2.50 -3.20
C SER A 107 -11.40 3.29 -2.33
N PRO A 108 -12.63 3.55 -2.80
CA PRO A 108 -13.68 4.13 -1.96
C PRO A 108 -13.99 3.31 -0.70
N SER A 109 -13.67 2.01 -0.69
CA SER A 109 -13.82 1.12 0.47
C SER A 109 -12.58 1.05 1.38
N GLY A 110 -11.47 1.67 0.97
CA GLY A 110 -10.25 1.75 1.75
C GLY A 110 -10.34 2.80 2.85
N PHE A 111 -9.54 2.63 3.90
CA PHE A 111 -9.37 3.69 4.89
C PHE A 111 -8.52 4.80 4.29
N ASN A 112 -8.95 6.03 4.52
CA ASN A 112 -8.21 7.24 4.18
C ASN A 112 -8.36 8.22 5.33
N PHE A 113 -7.26 8.84 5.72
CA PHE A 113 -7.24 9.90 6.70
C PHE A 113 -6.22 10.97 6.30
N PHE A 114 -6.64 12.22 6.38
CA PHE A 114 -5.79 13.38 6.19
C PHE A 114 -6.05 14.43 7.27
N ALA A 115 -4.99 14.89 7.92
CA ALA A 115 -5.01 16.04 8.80
C ALA A 115 -3.78 16.91 8.54
N TYR A 116 -3.99 18.22 8.48
CA TYR A 116 -2.92 19.20 8.41
C TYR A 116 -3.27 20.40 9.28
N ASN A 117 -2.32 20.83 10.10
CA ASN A 117 -2.40 22.05 10.88
C ASN A 117 -1.13 22.89 10.66
N ARG A 118 -1.29 23.99 9.93
CA ARG A 118 -0.20 24.91 9.58
C ARG A 118 0.36 25.69 10.76
N ASP A 119 -0.40 25.89 11.83
CA ASP A 119 0.03 26.69 12.99
C ASP A 119 1.12 25.96 13.77
N ILE A 120 1.12 24.63 13.72
CA ILE A 120 2.15 23.75 14.29
C ILE A 120 2.95 23.00 13.22
N ASP A 121 2.70 23.31 11.95
CA ASP A 121 3.27 22.68 10.75
C ASP A 121 3.21 21.14 10.78
N TYR A 122 2.14 20.58 11.34
CA TYR A 122 1.97 19.12 11.52
C TYR A 122 1.06 18.55 10.44
N LEU A 123 1.51 17.47 9.81
CA LEU A 123 0.74 16.69 8.84
C LEU A 123 0.68 15.23 9.27
N LEU A 124 -0.50 14.65 9.17
CA LEU A 124 -0.73 13.22 9.24
C LEU A 124 -1.59 12.79 8.05
N TRP A 125 -1.09 11.87 7.24
CA TRP A 125 -1.84 11.25 6.16
C TRP A 125 -1.69 9.74 6.23
N SER A 126 -2.79 9.01 6.16
CA SER A 126 -2.79 7.57 6.29
C SER A 126 -3.77 6.93 5.31
N THR A 127 -3.40 5.81 4.73
CA THR A 127 -4.26 5.03 3.85
C THR A 127 -4.08 3.54 4.10
N ASP A 128 -5.19 2.81 4.18
CA ASP A 128 -5.19 1.35 4.27
C ASP A 128 -6.10 0.70 3.24
N GLY A 129 -5.60 -0.36 2.61
CA GLY A 129 -6.40 -1.18 1.72
C GLY A 129 -5.60 -2.29 1.07
N SER A 130 -6.27 -3.40 0.74
CA SER A 130 -5.68 -4.54 0.03
C SER A 130 -4.42 -5.14 0.70
N GLY A 131 -4.32 -5.05 2.03
CA GLY A 131 -3.17 -5.54 2.78
C GLY A 131 -1.95 -4.61 2.75
N HIS A 132 -2.13 -3.37 2.27
CA HIS A 132 -1.14 -2.30 2.32
C HIS A 132 -1.57 -1.24 3.33
N HIS A 133 -0.60 -0.71 4.07
CA HIS A 133 -0.75 0.46 4.94
C HIS A 133 0.35 1.46 4.58
N SER A 134 0.00 2.74 4.51
CA SER A 134 0.99 3.81 4.55
C SER A 134 0.58 4.91 5.52
N GLU A 135 1.54 5.42 6.27
CA GLU A 135 1.40 6.58 7.14
C GLU A 135 2.52 7.57 6.82
N VAL A 136 2.14 8.84 6.62
CA VAL A 136 3.05 9.95 6.36
C VAL A 136 2.88 10.98 7.45
N LYS A 137 3.97 11.26 8.13
CA LYS A 137 4.07 12.30 9.16
C LYS A 137 5.05 13.35 8.72
N TYR A 138 4.71 14.61 8.94
CA TYR A 138 5.66 15.70 8.74
C TYR A 138 5.74 16.60 9.96
N ASN A 139 6.98 16.99 10.26
CA ASN A 139 7.38 17.85 11.38
C ASN A 139 7.10 17.31 12.80
N GLU A 140 7.06 15.98 12.99
CA GLU A 140 6.76 15.36 14.30
C GLU A 140 7.72 15.77 15.44
N ASN A 141 8.88 16.36 15.11
CA ASN A 141 9.88 16.82 16.09
C ASN A 141 10.45 18.23 15.78
N GLY A 142 9.74 19.07 15.02
CA GLY A 142 10.24 20.41 14.66
C GLY A 142 11.40 20.41 13.65
N GLN A 143 11.70 19.25 13.06
CA GLN A 143 12.84 19.05 12.17
C GLN A 143 12.50 19.20 10.68
N HIS A 144 11.24 19.51 10.33
CA HIS A 144 10.76 19.56 8.94
C HIS A 144 11.13 18.32 8.11
N LYS A 145 11.11 17.15 8.75
CA LYS A 145 11.30 15.85 8.10
C LYS A 145 9.96 15.24 7.77
N MET A 146 9.92 14.53 6.66
CA MET A 146 8.84 13.63 6.33
C MET A 146 9.24 12.20 6.68
N GLN A 147 8.46 11.55 7.54
CA GLN A 147 8.55 10.13 7.83
C GLN A 147 7.42 9.42 7.10
N ILE A 148 7.75 8.39 6.34
CA ILE A 148 6.83 7.57 5.55
C ILE A 148 7.00 6.13 6.01
N ASP A 149 6.01 5.62 6.71
CA ASP A 149 5.94 4.24 7.17
C ASP A 149 5.05 3.46 6.20
N VAL A 150 5.59 2.44 5.52
CA VAL A 150 4.83 1.59 4.58
C VAL A 150 4.91 0.15 5.02
N SER A 151 3.80 -0.57 4.97
CA SER A 151 3.78 -2.01 5.20
C SER A 151 2.91 -2.75 4.19
N SER A 152 3.32 -3.98 3.87
CA SER A 152 2.63 -4.87 2.95
C SER A 152 3.06 -6.32 3.19
N GLY A 153 2.11 -7.25 3.27
CA GLY A 153 2.41 -8.68 3.41
C GLY A 153 3.25 -9.03 4.65
N GLY A 154 3.07 -8.29 5.75
CA GLY A 154 3.84 -8.48 6.99
C GLY A 154 5.26 -7.90 6.98
N VAL A 155 5.67 -7.24 5.89
CA VAL A 155 6.93 -6.50 5.79
C VAL A 155 6.65 -5.01 5.97
N SER A 156 7.43 -4.34 6.82
CA SER A 156 7.35 -2.89 7.04
C SER A 156 8.69 -2.21 6.76
N GLU A 157 8.64 -1.00 6.24
CA GLU A 157 9.81 -0.16 6.00
C GLU A 157 9.48 1.31 6.25
N THR A 158 10.38 2.01 6.93
CA THR A 158 10.30 3.45 7.20
C THR A 158 11.29 4.18 6.31
N CYS A 159 10.80 5.19 5.58
CA CYS A 159 11.56 6.13 4.77
C CYS A 159 11.54 7.52 5.41
N VAL A 160 12.71 8.13 5.58
CA VAL A 160 12.84 9.49 6.13
C VAL A 160 13.44 10.40 5.07
N ALA A 161 12.78 11.53 4.83
CA ALA A 161 13.22 12.54 3.88
C ALA A 161 13.26 13.94 4.51
N GLN A 162 14.16 14.77 3.98
CA GLN A 162 14.25 16.20 4.28
C GLN A 162 13.49 16.97 3.22
N LEU A 163 12.72 17.98 3.62
CA LEU A 163 11.88 18.79 2.73
C LEU A 163 12.18 20.29 2.78
#